data_AF-A0A3D2ETY7-F1
#
_entry.id   AF-A0A3D2ETY7-F1
#
_cell.length_a   1.000
_cell.length_b   1.000
_cell.length_c   1.000
_cell.angle_alpha   90.00
_cell.angle_beta   90.00
_cell.angle_gamma   90.00
#
_symmetry.space_group_name_H-M   'P 1'
#
loop_
_entity.id
_entity.type
_entity.pdbx_description
1 polymer ?
#
loop_
_entity_poly.entity_id
_entity_poly.type
_entity_poly.pdbx_seq_one_letter_code
_entity_poly.pdbx_strand_id
1 'polypeptide(L)'
;MTYSTFNKTKNDALKEPMFFGQNVNVARYDQQRHAIFEKLIEKQLSFFWRPEEVDLSTDRKDFMAMADHEKHIFLSNLKYQTLLDSVQGRSPNVAFLPIVSLPELETWLETWSFSETIHSRSYTHIIRNVVADPNFVFDDIVDNPEIVKRAESVTRYYDE
;
A
#
# COMPACT_ATOMS: atom_id res chain seq x y z
N MET A 1 -25.20 -4.88 -7.85
CA MET A 1 -25.26 -6.30 -7.48
C MET A 1 -24.83 -6.42 -6.02
N THR A 2 -25.42 -7.34 -5.25
CA THR A 2 -24.97 -7.63 -3.88
C THR A 2 -23.64 -8.39 -3.96
N TYR A 3 -22.63 -7.94 -3.21
CA TYR A 3 -21.33 -8.62 -3.14
C TYR A 3 -21.49 -10.10 -2.72
N SER A 4 -20.70 -10.97 -3.34
CA SER A 4 -20.64 -12.40 -3.02
C SER A 4 -19.20 -12.88 -3.12
N THR A 5 -18.66 -13.43 -2.04
CA THR A 5 -17.30 -14.00 -1.99
C THR A 5 -17.10 -15.19 -2.93
N PHE A 6 -18.18 -15.89 -3.31
CA PHE A 6 -18.11 -16.96 -4.29
C PHE A 6 -19.39 -17.04 -5.13
N ASN A 7 -19.38 -16.41 -6.31
CA ASN A 7 -20.51 -16.47 -7.22
C ASN A 7 -20.58 -17.83 -7.94
N LYS A 8 -21.66 -18.60 -7.71
CA LYS A 8 -21.87 -19.93 -8.29
C LYS A 8 -22.25 -19.91 -9.77
N THR A 9 -22.57 -18.74 -10.33
CA THR A 9 -22.89 -18.56 -11.74
C THR A 9 -21.64 -18.74 -12.57
N LYS A 10 -21.67 -19.69 -13.51
CA LYS A 10 -20.58 -19.86 -14.48
C LYS A 10 -20.59 -18.69 -15.46
N ASN A 11 -19.48 -17.99 -15.58
CA ASN A 11 -19.26 -16.91 -16.53
C ASN A 11 -17.94 -17.09 -17.31
N ASP A 12 -17.73 -16.25 -18.31
CA ASP A 12 -16.48 -16.17 -19.08
C ASP A 12 -15.72 -14.91 -18.62
N ALA A 13 -14.74 -15.11 -17.73
CA ALA A 13 -13.97 -14.00 -17.15
C ALA A 13 -13.28 -13.13 -18.22
N LEU A 14 -12.93 -13.67 -19.39
CA LEU A 14 -12.32 -12.89 -20.47
C LEU A 14 -13.27 -11.86 -21.08
N LYS A 15 -14.58 -11.97 -20.82
CA LYS A 15 -15.61 -11.06 -21.32
C LYS A 15 -16.15 -10.10 -20.25
N GLU A 16 -15.85 -10.32 -18.97
CA GLU A 16 -16.23 -9.42 -17.88
C GLU A 16 -15.47 -8.09 -17.96
N PRO A 17 -16.10 -6.94 -17.68
CA PRO A 17 -15.37 -5.68 -17.52
C PRO A 17 -14.36 -5.78 -16.36
N MET A 18 -13.43 -4.83 -16.26
CA MET A 18 -12.51 -4.77 -15.11
C MET A 18 -13.25 -4.61 -13.77
N PHE A 19 -14.30 -3.78 -13.77
CA PHE A 19 -15.09 -3.46 -12.60
C PHE A 19 -16.59 -3.55 -12.91
N PHE A 20 -17.39 -3.75 -11.85
CA PHE A 20 -18.85 -3.80 -11.84
C PHE A 20 -19.48 -4.92 -12.68
N GLY A 21 -18.67 -5.89 -13.13
CA GLY A 21 -19.15 -7.14 -13.71
C GLY A 21 -19.54 -8.16 -12.64
N GLN A 22 -19.59 -9.43 -13.00
CA GLN A 22 -19.77 -10.50 -12.03
C GLN A 22 -18.55 -10.59 -11.10
N ASN A 23 -18.74 -10.61 -9.77
CA ASN A 23 -17.63 -10.85 -8.84
C ASN A 23 -16.87 -12.13 -9.21
N VAL A 24 -15.56 -12.10 -9.02
CA VAL A 24 -14.66 -13.23 -9.30
C VAL A 24 -15.10 -14.44 -8.47
N ASN A 25 -15.03 -15.62 -9.09
CA ASN A 25 -15.36 -16.90 -8.45
C ASN A 25 -14.13 -17.80 -8.34
N VAL A 26 -13.51 -18.13 -9.47
CA VAL A 26 -12.29 -18.94 -9.56
C VAL A 26 -11.12 -18.00 -9.83
N ALA A 27 -10.20 -17.91 -8.88
CA ALA A 27 -8.90 -17.30 -9.08
C ALA A 27 -8.03 -18.22 -9.96
N ARG A 28 -7.79 -17.81 -11.20
CA ARG A 28 -7.00 -18.56 -12.19
C ARG A 28 -6.11 -17.60 -12.98
N TYR A 29 -4.94 -18.09 -13.38
CA TYR A 29 -3.86 -17.26 -13.95
C TYR A 29 -3.27 -17.87 -15.24
N ASP A 30 -3.92 -18.89 -15.80
CA ASP A 30 -3.52 -19.51 -17.07
C ASP A 30 -3.93 -18.67 -18.30
N GLN A 31 -4.84 -17.72 -18.12
CA GLN A 31 -5.31 -16.79 -19.15
C GLN A 31 -5.74 -15.47 -18.50
N GLN A 32 -5.59 -14.36 -19.22
CA GLN A 32 -5.95 -13.02 -18.77
C GLN A 32 -6.71 -12.28 -19.87
N ARG A 33 -7.69 -11.46 -19.48
CA ARG A 33 -8.25 -10.44 -20.38
C ARG A 33 -7.21 -9.34 -20.61
N HIS A 34 -6.49 -8.97 -19.55
CA HIS A 34 -5.47 -7.93 -19.56
C HIS A 34 -4.15 -8.45 -18.99
N ALA A 35 -3.28 -8.99 -19.86
CA ALA A 35 -1.99 -9.58 -19.48
C ALA A 35 -1.01 -8.64 -18.74
N ILE A 36 -1.27 -7.33 -18.68
CA ILE A 36 -0.44 -6.40 -17.91
C ILE A 36 -0.52 -6.67 -16.41
N PHE A 37 -1.68 -7.06 -15.88
CA PHE A 37 -1.82 -7.28 -14.43
C PHE A 37 -1.04 -8.51 -13.98
N GLU A 38 -1.06 -9.60 -14.76
CA GLU A 38 -0.19 -10.76 -14.51
C GLU A 38 1.29 -10.38 -14.53
N LYS A 39 1.72 -9.60 -15.53
CA LYS A 39 3.12 -9.12 -15.59
C LYS A 39 3.49 -8.27 -14.38
N LEU A 40 2.58 -7.45 -13.87
CA LEU A 40 2.80 -6.64 -12.67
C LEU A 40 2.88 -7.52 -11.42
N ILE A 41 2.01 -8.53 -11.29
CA ILE A 41 2.06 -9.52 -10.20
C ILE A 41 3.41 -10.23 -10.19
N GLU A 42 3.81 -10.84 -11.31
CA GLU A 42 5.10 -11.54 -11.44
C GLU A 42 6.27 -10.61 -11.11
N LYS A 43 6.21 -9.36 -11.60
CA LYS A 43 7.25 -8.37 -11.36
C LYS A 43 7.33 -7.97 -9.89
N GLN A 44 6.20 -7.71 -9.25
CA GLN A 44 6.14 -7.31 -7.85
C GLN A 44 6.61 -8.45 -6.93
N LEU A 45 6.23 -9.70 -7.23
CA LEU A 45 6.75 -10.87 -6.53
C LEU A 45 8.26 -11.03 -6.72
N SER A 46 8.78 -10.78 -7.93
CA SER A 46 10.23 -10.80 -8.18
C SER A 46 11.01 -9.73 -7.42
N PHE A 47 10.31 -8.69 -6.94
CA PHE A 47 10.87 -7.60 -6.14
C PHE A 47 10.66 -7.79 -4.65
N PHE A 48 10.15 -8.93 -4.18
CA PHE A 48 9.99 -9.17 -2.76
C PHE A 48 11.30 -8.93 -2.00
N TRP A 49 11.22 -8.08 -0.97
CA TRP A 49 12.33 -7.69 -0.11
C TRP A 49 11.81 -7.57 1.32
N ARG A 50 12.71 -7.62 2.30
CA ARG A 50 12.36 -7.43 3.70
C ARG A 50 13.11 -6.24 4.28
N PRO A 51 12.44 -5.31 4.98
CA PRO A 51 13.11 -4.12 5.48
C PRO A 51 14.29 -4.41 6.40
N GLU A 52 14.21 -5.49 7.17
CA GLU A 52 15.25 -5.88 8.11
C GLU A 52 16.54 -6.39 7.43
N GLU A 53 16.52 -6.60 6.10
CA GLU A 53 17.71 -6.96 5.31
C GLU A 53 18.57 -5.74 4.94
N VAL A 54 18.05 -4.52 5.14
CA VAL A 54 18.78 -3.27 4.93
C VAL A 54 19.41 -2.82 6.25
N ASP A 55 20.73 -2.70 6.27
CA ASP A 55 21.47 -2.20 7.43
C ASP A 55 21.30 -0.68 7.55
N LEU A 56 20.86 -0.24 8.74
CA LEU A 56 20.64 1.16 9.12
C LEU A 56 21.47 1.54 10.36
N SER A 57 22.51 0.77 10.67
CA SER A 57 23.32 0.92 11.89
C SER A 57 23.98 2.30 12.01
N THR A 58 24.24 2.97 10.89
CA THR A 58 24.85 4.30 10.83
C THR A 58 23.86 5.46 10.90
N ASP A 59 22.60 5.23 10.51
CA ASP A 59 21.62 6.30 10.30
C ASP A 59 21.32 7.10 11.57
N ARG A 60 21.37 6.47 12.74
CA ARG A 60 21.21 7.18 14.02
C ARG A 60 22.28 8.25 14.20
N LYS A 61 23.54 7.90 13.90
CA LYS A 61 24.68 8.81 14.05
C LYS A 61 24.54 9.99 13.09
N ASP A 62 24.20 9.70 11.85
CA ASP A 62 24.05 10.71 10.80
C ASP A 62 22.87 11.63 11.10
N PHE A 63 21.73 11.06 11.48
CA PHE A 63 20.55 11.83 11.91
C PHE A 63 20.88 12.74 13.10
N MET A 64 21.63 12.26 14.10
CA MET A 64 22.00 13.09 15.25
C MET A 64 22.96 14.24 14.87
N ALA A 65 23.83 14.03 13.88
CA ALA A 65 24.79 15.02 13.38
C ALA A 65 24.16 16.12 12.51
N MET A 66 22.96 15.88 11.97
CA MET A 66 22.21 16.87 11.17
C MET A 66 21.86 18.12 11.97
N ALA A 67 21.80 19.25 11.27
CA ALA A 67 21.24 20.48 11.81
C ALA A 67 19.73 20.33 12.05
N ASP A 68 19.16 21.12 12.96
CA ASP A 68 17.75 20.97 13.36
C ASP A 68 16.76 21.14 12.19
N HIS A 69 17.07 22.02 11.23
CA HIS A 69 16.25 22.20 10.03
C HIS A 69 16.33 21.01 9.07
N GLU A 70 17.47 20.32 9.01
CA GLU A 70 17.65 19.09 8.21
C GLU A 70 16.88 17.93 8.86
N LYS A 71 16.96 17.79 10.19
CA LYS A 71 16.16 16.82 10.96
C LYS A 71 14.68 17.04 10.74
N HIS A 72 14.23 18.29 10.74
CA HIS A 72 12.86 18.66 10.44
C HIS A 72 12.45 18.22 9.04
N ILE A 73 13.26 18.51 8.01
CA ILE A 73 12.98 18.08 6.63
C ILE A 73 12.89 16.55 6.54
N PHE A 74 13.88 15.84 7.12
CA PHE A 74 13.95 14.39 7.09
C PHE A 74 12.72 13.74 7.74
N LEU A 75 12.41 14.11 9.00
CA LEU A 75 11.29 13.52 9.72
C LEU A 75 9.94 13.93 9.12
N SER A 76 9.78 15.16 8.65
CA SER A 76 8.51 15.59 8.03
C SER A 76 8.23 14.82 6.75
N ASN A 77 9.26 14.58 5.93
CA ASN A 77 9.14 13.73 4.75
C ASN A 77 8.77 12.29 5.12
N LEU A 78 9.49 11.70 6.08
CA LEU A 78 9.28 10.31 6.50
C LEU A 78 7.88 10.09 7.11
N LYS A 79 7.39 11.05 7.91
CA LYS A 79 6.03 11.04 8.45
C LYS A 79 4.98 11.04 7.34
N TYR A 80 5.17 11.87 6.32
CA TYR A 80 4.24 11.94 5.19
C TYR A 80 4.24 10.65 4.36
N GLN A 81 5.40 10.05 4.11
CA GLN A 81 5.48 8.73 3.46
C GLN A 81 4.75 7.66 4.27
N THR A 82 4.96 7.65 5.59
CA THR A 82 4.30 6.70 6.51
C THR A 82 2.78 6.84 6.48
N LEU A 83 2.27 8.08 6.42
CA LEU A 83 0.84 8.34 6.25
C LEU A 83 0.30 7.74 4.95
N LEU A 84 0.95 8.03 3.82
CA LEU A 84 0.45 7.63 2.50
C LEU A 84 0.38 6.11 2.37
N ASP A 85 1.43 5.38 2.77
CA ASP A 85 1.43 3.92 2.66
C ASP A 85 0.58 3.24 3.72
N SER A 86 0.29 3.92 4.84
CA SER A 86 -0.76 3.49 5.76
C SER A 86 -2.12 3.45 5.05
N VAL A 87 -2.42 4.45 4.22
CA VAL A 87 -3.64 4.48 3.39
C VAL A 87 -3.55 3.42 2.28
N GLN A 88 -2.45 3.39 1.51
CA GLN A 88 -2.30 2.46 0.38
C GLN A 88 -2.24 0.98 0.79
N GLY A 89 -1.80 0.66 2.01
CA GLY A 89 -1.83 -0.71 2.51
C GLY A 89 -3.24 -1.29 2.71
N ARG A 90 -4.28 -0.45 2.79
CA ARG A 90 -5.67 -0.89 3.00
C ARG A 90 -6.64 -0.46 1.90
N SER A 91 -6.49 0.76 1.39
CA SER A 91 -7.54 1.40 0.61
C SER A 91 -7.79 0.75 -0.75
N PRO A 92 -6.76 0.31 -1.51
CA PRO A 92 -7.02 -0.42 -2.75
C PRO A 92 -7.83 -1.70 -2.51
N ASN A 93 -7.52 -2.45 -1.45
CA ASN A 93 -8.30 -3.64 -1.08
C ASN A 93 -9.75 -3.30 -0.72
N VAL A 94 -9.97 -2.33 0.17
CA VAL A 94 -11.31 -1.97 0.66
C VAL A 94 -12.17 -1.38 -0.46
N ALA A 95 -11.60 -0.52 -1.31
CA ALA A 95 -12.36 0.20 -2.32
C ALA A 95 -12.60 -0.60 -3.61
N PHE A 96 -11.64 -1.44 -4.03
CA PHE A 96 -11.72 -2.07 -5.36
C PHE A 96 -12.11 -3.55 -5.34
N LEU A 97 -11.75 -4.33 -4.30
CA LEU A 97 -12.10 -5.76 -4.26
C LEU A 97 -13.62 -6.04 -4.30
N PRO A 98 -14.50 -5.22 -3.68
CA PRO A 98 -15.93 -5.48 -3.76
C PRO A 98 -16.51 -5.32 -5.18
N ILE A 99 -15.82 -4.57 -6.04
CA ILE A 99 -16.31 -4.17 -7.37
C ILE A 99 -15.48 -4.73 -8.53
N VAL A 100 -14.38 -5.43 -8.28
CA VAL A 100 -13.57 -6.07 -9.32
C VAL A 100 -14.26 -7.32 -9.89
N SER A 101 -14.08 -7.56 -11.18
CA SER A 101 -14.71 -8.67 -11.90
C SER A 101 -13.75 -9.51 -12.75
N LEU A 102 -12.44 -9.25 -12.65
CA LEU A 102 -11.38 -10.00 -13.33
C LEU A 102 -10.40 -10.60 -12.33
N PRO A 103 -10.04 -11.89 -12.46
CA PRO A 103 -9.14 -12.55 -11.51
C PRO A 103 -7.73 -11.95 -11.51
N GLU A 104 -7.16 -11.61 -12.68
CA GLU A 104 -5.82 -11.03 -12.75
C GLU A 104 -5.73 -9.64 -12.11
N LEU A 105 -6.84 -8.88 -12.13
CA LEU A 105 -6.90 -7.55 -11.52
C LEU A 105 -7.14 -7.65 -10.01
N GLU A 106 -8.02 -8.56 -9.58
CA GLU A 106 -8.27 -8.83 -8.16
C GLU A 106 -6.96 -9.17 -7.44
N THR A 107 -6.21 -10.14 -7.98
CA THR A 107 -4.92 -10.56 -7.40
C THR A 107 -3.85 -9.47 -7.48
N TRP A 108 -3.88 -8.62 -8.52
CA TRP A 108 -2.97 -7.48 -8.60
C TRP A 108 -3.24 -6.47 -7.48
N LEU A 109 -4.50 -6.15 -7.19
CA LEU A 109 -4.88 -5.22 -6.10
C LEU A 109 -4.40 -5.72 -4.73
N GLU A 110 -4.53 -7.02 -4.48
CA GLU A 110 -4.04 -7.65 -3.25
C GLU A 110 -2.50 -7.64 -3.18
N THR A 111 -1.83 -7.99 -4.28
CA THR A 111 -0.36 -8.00 -4.38
C THR A 111 0.22 -6.61 -4.18
N TRP A 112 -0.41 -5.60 -4.78
CA TRP A 112 -0.05 -4.20 -4.59
C TRP A 112 -0.24 -3.79 -3.13
N SER A 113 -1.43 -3.97 -2.56
CA SER A 113 -1.71 -3.59 -1.17
C SER A 113 -0.74 -4.29 -0.19
N PHE A 114 -0.41 -5.56 -0.45
CA PHE A 114 0.60 -6.29 0.31
C PHE A 114 1.97 -5.60 0.25
N SER A 115 2.46 -5.21 -0.93
CA SER A 115 3.74 -4.49 -1.04
C SER A 115 3.76 -3.16 -0.29
N GLU A 116 2.65 -2.43 -0.23
CA GLU A 116 2.55 -1.17 0.53
C GLU A 116 2.62 -1.42 2.06
N THR A 117 2.16 -2.59 2.53
CA THR A 117 2.41 -2.99 3.92
C THR A 117 3.90 -3.22 4.20
N ILE A 118 4.67 -3.71 3.23
CA ILE A 118 6.12 -3.86 3.36
C ILE A 118 6.80 -2.48 3.42
N HIS A 119 6.35 -1.51 2.61
CA HIS A 119 6.82 -0.13 2.70
C HIS A 119 6.54 0.47 4.09
N SER A 120 5.32 0.32 4.62
CA SER A 120 4.96 0.77 5.97
C SER A 120 5.83 0.14 7.07
N ARG A 121 6.14 -1.16 6.94
CA ARG A 121 7.08 -1.85 7.85
C ARG A 121 8.49 -1.28 7.74
N SER A 122 8.91 -0.86 6.54
CA SER A 122 10.22 -0.24 6.33
C SER A 122 10.35 1.11 7.02
N TYR A 123 9.29 1.93 7.04
CA TYR A 123 9.31 3.18 7.80
C TYR A 123 9.42 2.94 9.30
N THR A 124 8.74 1.90 9.81
CA THR A 124 8.92 1.48 11.21
C THR A 124 10.36 1.06 11.50
N HIS A 125 11.00 0.32 10.58
CA HIS A 125 12.41 -0.07 10.70
C HIS A 125 13.33 1.16 10.73
N ILE A 126 13.12 2.12 9.83
CA ILE A 126 13.89 3.37 9.78
C ILE A 126 13.70 4.16 11.08
N ILE A 127 12.46 4.51 11.44
CA ILE A 127 12.13 5.36 12.59
C ILE A 127 12.73 4.77 13.87
N ARG A 128 12.57 3.47 14.12
CA ARG A 128 13.13 2.80 15.31
C ARG A 128 14.66 2.85 15.38
N ASN A 129 15.33 2.89 14.24
CA ASN A 129 16.79 2.97 14.19
C ASN A 129 17.29 4.41 14.34
N VAL A 130 16.55 5.44 13.88
CA VAL A 130 17.00 6.84 13.94
C VAL A 130 16.62 7.60 15.21
N VAL A 131 15.43 7.36 15.78
CA VAL A 131 14.95 8.08 16.99
C VAL A 131 15.00 7.21 18.25
N ALA A 132 15.05 7.83 19.43
CA ALA A 132 15.05 7.12 20.71
C ALA A 132 13.65 6.60 21.07
N ASP A 133 12.62 7.42 20.87
CA ASP A 133 11.21 7.07 21.08
C ASP A 133 10.45 7.22 19.75
N PRO A 134 10.01 6.13 19.11
CA PRO A 134 9.23 6.21 17.89
C PRO A 134 7.84 6.83 18.07
N ASN A 135 7.26 6.81 19.28
CA ASN A 135 5.86 7.20 19.50
C ASN A 135 5.61 8.65 19.11
N PHE A 136 6.50 9.58 19.47
CA PHE A 136 6.33 10.99 19.10
C PHE A 136 6.30 11.21 17.58
N VAL A 137 6.94 10.32 16.80
CA VAL A 137 6.91 10.41 15.33
C VAL A 137 5.57 9.94 14.82
N PHE A 138 5.07 8.80 15.32
CA PHE A 138 3.82 8.20 14.87
C PHE A 138 2.59 8.99 15.30
N ASP A 139 2.56 9.49 16.54
CA ASP A 139 1.45 10.30 17.05
C ASP A 139 1.36 11.64 16.27
N ASP A 140 2.51 12.27 15.99
CA ASP A 140 2.56 13.51 15.22
C ASP A 140 2.06 13.36 13.77
N ILE A 141 2.05 12.15 13.19
CA ILE A 141 1.49 11.96 11.83
C ILE A 141 0.00 12.35 11.79
N VAL A 142 -0.73 12.04 12.85
CA VAL A 142 -2.18 12.30 12.94
C VAL A 142 -2.47 13.69 13.49
N ASP A 143 -1.59 14.23 14.34
CA ASP A 143 -1.79 15.55 14.97
C ASP A 143 -1.25 16.71 14.13
N ASN A 144 -0.34 16.46 13.18
CA ASN A 144 0.30 17.51 12.40
C ASN A 144 -0.66 18.07 11.32
N PRO A 145 -1.06 19.35 11.41
CA PRO A 145 -2.09 19.91 10.54
C PRO A 145 -1.67 19.93 9.06
N GLU A 146 -0.37 20.09 8.76
CA GLU A 146 0.12 20.12 7.39
C GLU A 146 0.11 18.73 6.75
N ILE A 147 0.31 17.69 7.56
CA ILE A 147 0.24 16.28 7.12
C ILE A 147 -1.23 15.89 6.94
N VAL A 148 -2.10 16.18 7.90
CA VAL A 148 -3.54 15.87 7.85
C VAL A 148 -4.21 16.53 6.65
N LYS A 149 -3.91 17.81 6.38
CA LYS A 149 -4.46 18.53 5.22
C LYS A 149 -4.17 17.83 3.89
N ARG A 150 -3.04 17.14 3.79
CA ARG A 150 -2.71 16.31 2.61
C ARG A 150 -3.35 14.94 2.68
N ALA A 151 -3.51 14.35 3.88
CA ALA A 151 -4.23 13.10 4.07
C ALA A 151 -5.66 13.21 3.50
N GLU A 152 -6.38 14.27 3.87
CA GLU A 152 -7.77 14.50 3.45
C GLU A 152 -7.93 14.51 1.93
N SER A 153 -6.98 15.09 1.19
CA SER A 153 -7.07 15.14 -0.27
C SER A 153 -6.86 13.77 -0.94
N VAL A 154 -6.18 12.84 -0.25
CA VAL A 154 -5.88 11.49 -0.75
C VAL A 154 -6.94 10.48 -0.29
N THR A 155 -7.47 10.60 0.93
CA THR A 155 -8.43 9.63 1.49
C THR A 155 -9.85 9.87 1.02
N ARG A 156 -10.24 11.13 0.79
CA ARG A 156 -11.62 11.50 0.44
C ARG A 156 -12.21 10.67 -0.70
N TYR A 157 -11.43 10.39 -1.75
CA TYR A 157 -11.92 9.63 -2.91
C TYR A 157 -12.07 8.12 -2.65
N TYR A 158 -11.41 7.59 -1.63
CA TYR A 158 -11.64 6.21 -1.19
C TYR A 158 -12.86 6.10 -0.27
N ASP A 159 -13.18 7.17 0.45
CA ASP A 159 -14.29 7.20 1.41
C ASP A 159 -15.66 7.44 0.74
N GLU A 160 -15.69 8.14 -0.41
CA GLU A 160 -16.87 8.42 -1.24
C GLU A 160 -17.25 7.26 -2.18
#